data_AF-A0A7V0LQU3-F1
#
_entry.id   AF-A0A7V0LQU3-F1
#
_cell.length_a   1.000
_cell.length_b   1.000
_cell.length_c   1.000
_cell.angle_alpha   90.00
_cell.angle_beta   90.00
_cell.angle_gamma   90.00
#
_symmetry.space_group_name_H-M   'P 1'
#
loop_
_entity.id
_entity.type
_entity.pdbx_description
1 polymer ?
#
loop_
_entity_poly.entity_id
_entity_poly.type
_entity_poly.pdbx_seq_one_letter_code
_entity_poly.pdbx_strand_id
1 'polypeptide(L)'
;LFYEDVVSWLDVHEVRYTPKVKFTGKTGYDHLFDFVIPKSRQQPERIVRTINRPNRDTAQAVVLSWVDTKEVRSPDSRAYALLNDSENAVSPAVIDALRNYEVRPVPWSERESVREELAA
;
A
#
# COMPACT_ATOMS: atom_id res chain seq x y z
N LEU A 1 -13.69 -6.24 7.31
CA LEU A 1 -13.51 -5.26 8.40
C LEU A 1 -12.33 -4.36 8.05
N PHE A 2 -11.07 -4.76 8.21
CA PHE A 2 -9.95 -3.83 7.93
C PHE A 2 -9.95 -3.16 6.54
N TYR A 3 -10.22 -3.89 5.46
CA TYR A 3 -10.35 -3.28 4.12
C TYR A 3 -11.47 -2.21 4.07
N GLU A 4 -12.61 -2.47 4.71
CA GLU A 4 -13.75 -1.55 4.79
C GLU A 4 -13.43 -0.33 5.66
N ASP A 5 -12.64 -0.51 6.72
CA ASP A 5 -12.15 0.59 7.56
C ASP A 5 -11.23 1.52 6.76
N VAL A 6 -10.37 0.93 5.91
CA VAL A 6 -9.52 1.67 4.97
C VAL A 6 -10.36 2.40 3.92
N VAL A 7 -11.33 1.74 3.29
CA VAL A 7 -12.27 2.37 2.34
C VAL A 7 -12.96 3.56 2.99
N SER A 8 -13.55 3.36 4.16
CA SER A 8 -14.27 4.42 4.88
C SER A 8 -13.36 5.61 5.19
N TRP A 9 -12.11 5.35 5.59
CA TRP A 9 -11.14 6.41 5.86
C TRP A 9 -10.72 7.16 4.58
N LEU A 10 -10.50 6.45 3.47
CA LEU A 10 -10.18 7.07 2.18
C LEU A 10 -11.34 7.94 1.69
N ASP A 11 -12.58 7.45 1.80
CA ASP A 11 -13.79 8.15 1.38
C ASP A 11 -14.05 9.41 2.22
N VAL A 12 -13.92 9.33 3.55
CA VAL A 12 -14.09 10.49 4.46
C VAL A 12 -13.07 11.60 4.15
N HIS A 13 -11.90 11.23 3.65
CA HIS A 13 -10.83 12.17 3.29
C HIS A 13 -10.79 12.51 1.79
N GLU A 14 -11.84 12.14 1.05
CA GLU A 14 -12.00 12.43 -0.39
C GLU A 14 -10.83 11.92 -1.25
N VAL A 15 -10.15 10.86 -0.81
CA VAL A 15 -9.07 10.23 -1.56
C VAL A 15 -9.67 9.51 -2.77
N ARG A 16 -9.35 9.97 -3.98
CA ARG A 16 -9.82 9.31 -5.20
C ARG A 16 -8.93 8.10 -5.52
N TYR A 17 -9.54 6.93 -5.60
CA TYR A 17 -8.81 5.69 -5.89
C TYR A 17 -9.55 4.81 -6.90
N THR A 18 -8.81 3.90 -7.53
CA THR A 18 -9.36 2.74 -8.24
C THR A 18 -9.20 1.51 -7.32
N PRO A 19 -10.29 0.81 -6.95
CA PRO A 19 -10.21 -0.35 -6.08
C PRO A 19 -9.80 -1.62 -6.85
N LYS A 20 -9.20 -2.59 -6.14
CA LYS A 20 -8.97 -3.99 -6.58
C LYS A 20 -8.29 -4.08 -7.96
N VAL A 21 -7.19 -3.38 -8.12
CA VAL A 21 -6.47 -3.29 -9.40
C VAL A 21 -5.54 -4.48 -9.58
N LYS A 22 -5.48 -5.00 -10.81
CA LYS A 22 -4.57 -6.06 -11.21
C LYS A 22 -3.44 -5.49 -12.06
N PHE A 23 -2.19 -5.78 -11.70
CA PHE A 23 -1.02 -5.45 -12.50
C PHE A 23 -0.25 -6.72 -12.86
N THR A 24 0.06 -6.88 -14.13
CA THR A 24 0.95 -7.94 -14.60
C THR A 24 2.39 -7.47 -14.41
N GLY A 25 3.17 -8.21 -13.61
CA GLY A 25 4.57 -7.91 -13.35
C GLY A 25 5.50 -8.36 -14.48
N LYS A 26 6.80 -8.09 -14.32
CA LYS A 26 7.86 -8.48 -15.25
C LYS A 26 7.95 -10.00 -15.42
N THR A 27 7.63 -10.77 -14.39
CA THR A 27 7.58 -12.24 -14.46
C THR A 27 6.40 -12.76 -15.29
N GLY A 28 5.44 -11.91 -15.65
CA GLY A 28 4.16 -12.30 -16.25
C GLY A 28 3.10 -12.71 -15.22
N TYR A 29 3.41 -12.67 -13.92
CA TYR A 29 2.43 -12.93 -12.87
C TYR A 29 1.55 -11.71 -12.61
N ASP A 30 0.26 -11.99 -12.38
CA ASP A 30 -0.70 -10.99 -12.00
C ASP A 30 -0.66 -10.76 -10.48
N HIS A 31 -0.49 -9.50 -10.08
CA HIS A 31 -0.53 -9.06 -8.70
C HIS A 31 -1.74 -8.17 -8.46
N LEU A 32 -2.46 -8.45 -7.39
CA LEU A 32 -3.60 -7.64 -6.96
C LEU A 32 -3.15 -6.61 -5.94
N PHE A 33 -3.57 -5.37 -6.14
CA PHE A 33 -3.44 -4.28 -5.19
C PHE A 33 -4.83 -3.81 -4.77
N ASP A 34 -4.94 -3.32 -3.54
CA ASP A 34 -6.23 -2.97 -2.97
C ASP A 34 -6.72 -1.64 -3.52
N PHE A 35 -5.81 -0.68 -3.68
CA PHE A 35 -6.11 0.63 -4.23
C PHE A 35 -4.97 1.17 -5.10
N VAL A 36 -5.34 1.92 -6.12
CA VAL A 36 -4.44 2.79 -6.87
C VAL A 36 -4.98 4.19 -6.79
N ILE A 37 -4.21 5.10 -6.21
CA ILE A 37 -4.52 6.52 -6.17
C ILE A 37 -3.76 7.16 -7.35
N PRO A 38 -4.48 7.72 -8.35
CA PRO A 38 -3.86 8.28 -9.54
C PRO A 38 -2.88 9.41 -9.21
N LYS A 39 -1.91 9.64 -10.09
CA LYS A 39 -1.03 10.81 -10.04
C LYS A 39 -1.84 12.12 -9.98
N SER A 40 -1.34 13.07 -9.19
CA SER A 40 -1.81 14.46 -9.20
C SER A 40 -0.69 15.42 -9.63
N ARG A 41 -0.93 16.72 -9.50
CA ARG A 41 0.12 17.74 -9.71
C ARG A 41 1.18 17.73 -8.62
N GLN A 42 0.85 17.25 -7.42
CA GLN A 42 1.69 17.32 -6.24
C GLN A 42 2.29 15.96 -5.86
N GLN A 43 1.62 14.86 -6.18
CA GLN A 43 2.04 13.52 -5.80
C GLN A 43 2.04 12.58 -7.02
N PRO A 44 2.98 11.62 -7.07
CA PRO A 44 2.98 10.59 -8.11
C PRO A 44 1.83 9.60 -7.89
N GLU A 45 1.76 8.58 -8.74
CA GLU A 45 0.89 7.44 -8.50
C GLU A 45 1.24 6.76 -7.16
N ARG A 46 0.21 6.44 -6.37
CA ARG A 46 0.37 5.78 -5.06
C ARG A 46 -0.42 4.47 -5.10
N ILE A 47 0.29 3.35 -5.01
CA ILE A 47 -0.27 2.00 -5.04
C ILE A 47 -0.33 1.50 -3.60
N VAL A 48 -1.51 1.08 -3.15
CA VAL A 48 -1.77 0.76 -1.74
C VAL A 48 -2.19 -0.69 -1.62
N ARG A 49 -1.59 -1.39 -0.65
CA ARG A 49 -2.03 -2.69 -0.17
C ARG A 49 -2.42 -2.59 1.30
N THR A 50 -3.45 -3.29 1.71
CA THR A 50 -3.90 -3.43 3.09
C THR A 50 -3.44 -4.78 3.62
N ILE A 51 -2.90 -4.80 4.84
CA ILE A 51 -2.46 -6.02 5.52
C ILE A 51 -3.21 -6.12 6.85
N ASN A 52 -4.25 -6.95 6.87
CA ASN A 52 -5.07 -7.15 8.07
C ASN A 52 -4.33 -7.90 9.19
N ARG A 53 -3.35 -8.74 8.85
CA ARG A 53 -2.51 -9.47 9.83
C ARG A 53 -1.04 -9.32 9.46
N PRO A 54 -0.40 -8.21 9.87
CA PRO A 54 0.99 -7.94 9.53
C PRO A 54 1.92 -9.01 10.11
N ASN A 55 2.57 -9.75 9.22
CA ASN A 55 3.52 -10.80 9.57
C ASN A 55 4.56 -10.95 8.44
N ARG A 56 5.53 -11.85 8.62
CA ARG A 56 6.61 -12.06 7.64
C ARG A 56 6.07 -12.43 6.25
N ASP A 57 5.12 -13.35 6.19
CA ASP A 57 4.62 -13.89 4.91
C ASP A 57 3.86 -12.83 4.12
N THR A 58 3.00 -12.06 4.80
CA THR A 58 2.24 -10.95 4.18
C THR A 58 3.16 -9.84 3.71
N ALA A 59 4.20 -9.49 4.48
CA ALA A 59 5.20 -8.52 4.08
C ALA A 59 5.97 -8.99 2.83
N GLN A 60 6.44 -10.24 2.82
CA GLN A 60 7.14 -10.84 1.68
C GLN A 60 6.26 -10.88 0.43
N ALA A 61 4.97 -11.19 0.57
CA ALA A 61 4.03 -11.18 -0.54
C ALA A 61 3.90 -9.77 -1.16
N VAL A 62 3.75 -8.72 -0.34
CA VAL A 62 3.69 -7.34 -0.83
C VAL A 62 5.00 -6.91 -1.48
N VAL A 63 6.13 -7.25 -0.88
CA VAL A 63 7.47 -6.97 -1.44
C VAL A 63 7.62 -7.62 -2.81
N LEU A 64 7.27 -8.90 -2.94
CA LEU A 64 7.35 -9.62 -4.22
C LEU A 64 6.45 -8.96 -5.27
N SER A 65 5.19 -8.67 -4.92
CA SER A 65 4.28 -7.98 -5.82
C SER A 65 4.81 -6.62 -6.26
N TRP A 66 5.42 -5.85 -5.36
CA TRP A 66 5.98 -4.55 -5.70
C TRP A 66 7.23 -4.65 -6.57
N VAL A 67 8.21 -5.48 -6.20
CA VAL A 67 9.45 -5.64 -6.96
C VAL A 67 9.17 -6.11 -8.38
N ASP A 68 8.19 -7.02 -8.55
CA ASP A 68 7.84 -7.54 -9.86
C ASP A 68 7.08 -6.54 -10.72
N THR A 69 6.30 -5.63 -10.11
CA THR A 69 5.48 -4.66 -10.85
C THR A 69 6.14 -3.30 -11.03
N LYS A 70 7.06 -2.88 -10.16
CA LYS A 70 7.61 -1.52 -10.18
C LYS A 70 8.32 -1.16 -11.48
N GLU A 71 8.99 -2.12 -12.12
CA GLU A 71 9.71 -1.89 -13.39
C GLU A 71 8.78 -1.58 -14.57
N VAL A 72 7.50 -1.96 -14.49
CA VAL A 72 6.51 -1.72 -15.55
C VAL A 72 5.52 -0.61 -15.19
N ARG A 73 5.77 0.12 -14.10
CA ARG A 73 5.02 1.32 -13.69
C ARG A 73 5.77 2.60 -14.04
N SER A 74 5.14 3.75 -13.82
CA SER A 74 5.87 5.02 -13.88
C SER A 74 6.99 5.03 -12.84
N PRO A 75 8.22 5.49 -13.17
CA PRO A 75 9.38 5.40 -12.27
C PRO A 75 9.21 6.12 -10.92
N ASP A 76 8.28 7.06 -10.83
CA ASP A 76 7.94 7.83 -9.64
C ASP A 76 6.84 7.21 -8.78
N SER A 77 6.26 6.08 -9.21
CA SER A 77 5.18 5.39 -8.49
C SER A 77 5.66 4.95 -7.11
N ARG A 78 4.81 5.12 -6.09
CA ARG A 78 5.12 4.79 -4.70
C ARG A 78 4.21 3.67 -4.19
N ALA A 79 4.80 2.68 -3.52
CA ALA A 79 4.06 1.61 -2.88
C ALA A 79 3.84 1.90 -1.39
N TYR A 80 2.64 1.59 -0.90
CA TYR A 80 2.22 1.73 0.49
C TYR A 80 1.63 0.42 1.00
N ALA A 81 1.93 0.10 2.25
CA ALA A 81 1.28 -0.99 2.98
C ALA A 81 0.60 -0.42 4.23
N LEU A 82 -0.73 -0.37 4.24
CA LEU A 82 -1.52 -0.03 5.43
C LEU A 82 -1.63 -1.27 6.31
N LEU A 83 -1.10 -1.20 7.53
CA LEU A 83 -0.91 -2.35 8.41
C LEU A 83 -1.89 -2.29 9.57
N ASN A 84 -2.78 -3.27 9.71
CA ASN A 84 -3.69 -3.30 10.85
C ASN A 84 -2.92 -3.61 12.13
N ASP A 85 -2.81 -2.62 13.00
CA ASP A 85 -2.17 -2.71 14.31
C ASP A 85 -3.17 -2.54 15.47
N SER A 86 -4.48 -2.62 15.17
CA SER A 86 -5.54 -2.37 16.15
C SER A 86 -5.58 -3.40 17.28
N GLU A 87 -5.23 -4.66 16.98
CA GLU A 87 -5.20 -5.75 17.97
C GLU A 87 -3.78 -6.05 18.48
N ASN A 88 -2.78 -5.94 17.60
CA ASN A 88 -1.40 -6.31 17.90
C ASN A 88 -0.44 -5.32 17.24
N ALA A 89 0.60 -4.91 17.96
CA ALA A 89 1.66 -4.10 17.40
C ALA A 89 2.36 -4.83 16.24
N VAL A 90 2.73 -4.10 15.21
CA VAL A 90 3.48 -4.65 14.07
C VAL A 90 4.93 -4.88 14.50
N SER A 91 5.46 -6.08 14.24
CA SER A 91 6.86 -6.39 14.52
C SER A 91 7.81 -5.47 13.72
N PRO A 92 8.89 -4.95 14.32
CA PRO A 92 9.89 -4.16 13.60
C PRO A 92 10.44 -4.85 12.35
N ALA A 93 10.61 -6.18 12.39
CA ALA A 93 11.08 -6.95 11.24
C ALA A 93 10.14 -6.86 10.02
N VAL A 94 8.83 -6.72 10.23
CA VAL A 94 7.84 -6.53 9.16
C VAL A 94 7.96 -5.12 8.58
N ILE A 95 8.10 -4.11 9.44
CA ILE A 95 8.31 -2.71 9.03
C ILE A 95 9.59 -2.57 8.20
N ASP A 96 10.69 -3.12 8.69
CA ASP A 96 11.99 -3.08 8.03
C ASP A 96 11.98 -3.83 6.70
N ALA A 97 11.34 -5.00 6.63
CA ALA A 97 11.19 -5.76 5.39
C ALA A 97 10.45 -4.95 4.32
N LEU A 98 9.37 -4.24 4.66
CA LEU A 98 8.65 -3.41 3.69
C LEU A 98 9.52 -2.22 3.25
N ARG A 99 10.13 -1.50 4.21
CA ARG A 99 10.94 -0.31 3.94
C ARG A 99 12.17 -0.60 3.08
N ASN A 100 12.86 -1.71 3.33
CA ASN A 100 14.06 -2.11 2.57
C ASN A 100 13.79 -2.35 1.08
N TYR A 101 12.53 -2.61 0.71
CA TYR A 101 12.10 -2.79 -0.67
C TYR A 101 11.25 -1.62 -1.18
N GLU A 102 11.39 -0.45 -0.56
CA GLU A 102 10.73 0.80 -0.99
C GLU A 102 9.18 0.72 -0.93
N VAL A 103 8.64 -0.19 -0.12
CA VAL A 103 7.22 -0.20 0.25
C VAL A 103 7.09 0.57 1.55
N ARG A 104 6.38 1.70 1.54
CA ARG A 104 6.18 2.52 2.74
C ARG A 104 5.18 1.83 3.70
N PRO A 105 5.63 1.32 4.86
CA PRO A 105 4.71 0.77 5.85
C PRO A 105 4.02 1.92 6.59
N VAL A 106 2.73 1.78 6.83
CA VAL A 106 1.91 2.72 7.59
C VAL A 106 1.08 1.92 8.58
N PRO A 107 1.48 1.87 9.87
CA PRO A 107 0.61 1.35 10.93
C PRO A 107 -0.74 2.08 10.89
N TRP A 108 -1.83 1.35 11.08
CA TRP A 108 -3.17 1.92 10.97
C TRP A 108 -3.44 3.00 12.00
N SER A 109 -2.88 2.85 13.21
CA SER A 109 -2.87 3.89 14.24
C SER A 109 -2.18 5.19 13.79
N GLU A 110 -1.26 5.15 12.82
CA GLU A 110 -0.48 6.28 12.30
C GLU A 110 -0.96 6.79 10.91
N ARG A 111 -2.09 6.28 10.41
CA ARG A 111 -2.62 6.58 9.06
C ARG A 111 -2.78 8.07 8.74
N GLU A 112 -3.02 8.91 9.74
CA GLU A 112 -3.14 10.37 9.54
C GLU A 112 -1.85 11.00 9.01
N SER A 113 -0.69 10.38 9.26
CA SER A 113 0.61 10.81 8.72
C SER A 113 0.71 10.76 7.19
N VAL A 114 -0.16 10.00 6.53
CA VAL A 114 -0.21 9.87 5.07
C VAL A 114 -1.47 10.49 4.46
N ARG A 115 -2.33 11.12 5.26
CA ARG A 115 -3.61 11.66 4.77
C ARG A 115 -3.43 12.65 3.62
N GLU A 116 -2.61 13.67 3.83
CA GLU A 116 -2.43 14.76 2.85
C GLU A 116 -1.81 14.24 1.55
N GLU A 117 -0.80 13.39 1.64
CA GLU A 117 -0.15 12.80 0.48
C GLU A 117 -1.01 11.79 -0.26
N LEU A 118 -2.02 11.16 0.36
CA LEU A 118 -2.94 10.26 -0.34
C LEU A 118 -4.12 11.02 -0.94
N ALA A 119 -4.56 12.13 -0.32
CA ALA A 119 -5.64 12.97 -0.82
C ALA A 119 -5.22 14.00 -1.89
N ALA A 120 -3.92 14.28 -2.03
CA ALA A 120 -3.39 15.28 -2.96
C ALA A 120 -3.52 14.92 -4.45
#